data_AF-A0A183DNX3-F1
#
_entry.id   AF-A0A183DNX3-F1
#
_cell.length_a   1.000
_cell.length_b   1.000
_cell.length_c   1.000
_cell.angle_alpha   90.00
_cell.angle_beta   90.00
_cell.angle_gamma   90.00
#
_symmetry.space_group_name_H-M   'P 1'
#
loop_
_entity.id
_entity.type
_entity.pdbx_description
1 polymer ?
#
loop_
_entity_poly.entity_id
_entity_poly.type
_entity_poly.pdbx_seq_one_letter_code
_entity_poly.pdbx_strand_id
1 'polypeptide(L)'
;MANTNVWLYYPNLIGYLRIILALIAFQAMPYSPWRAILCYIVSAASDAVDGYLARLYNQSSRFGAMLDMLTDRCALLALVMYCGHLYPSYMFFFQMSAVIDIASHWLHFHQSTNPLLHLYYTSQAFLFGMCFGNEAFYGLMYVNHFWPGPGIHGFHFIAVLAALMFPVAVLKAIISLVHLCTAAQSLVAKDRESVKRAE
;
A
#
# COMPACT_ATOMS: atom_id res chain seq x y z
N MET A 1 37.89 -3.37 -7.45
CA MET A 1 36.49 -3.84 -7.37
C MET A 1 35.63 -2.60 -7.40
N ALA A 2 34.83 -2.38 -8.44
CA ALA A 2 33.93 -1.23 -8.46
C ALA A 2 33.01 -1.35 -7.23
N ASN A 3 33.06 -0.39 -6.31
CA ASN A 3 32.13 -0.31 -5.19
C ASN A 3 30.72 -0.19 -5.77
N THR A 4 30.01 -1.31 -5.89
CA THR A 4 28.59 -1.32 -6.29
C THR A 4 27.79 -0.67 -5.17
N ASN A 5 27.66 0.65 -5.26
CA ASN A 5 27.00 1.47 -4.28
C ASN A 5 25.50 1.19 -4.36
N VAL A 6 24.99 0.35 -3.47
CA VAL A 6 23.60 -0.13 -3.48
C VAL A 6 22.60 1.04 -3.47
N TRP A 7 22.95 2.16 -2.84
CA TRP A 7 22.18 3.40 -2.85
C TRP A 7 21.87 3.94 -4.25
N LEU A 8 22.75 3.72 -5.23
CA LEU A 8 22.66 4.27 -6.58
C LEU A 8 22.18 3.25 -7.62
N TYR A 9 21.61 2.12 -7.19
CA TYR A 9 20.96 1.21 -8.12
C TYR A 9 19.81 1.92 -8.83
N TYR A 10 19.66 1.67 -10.13
CA TYR A 10 18.58 2.26 -10.94
C TYR A 10 17.19 2.11 -10.30
N PRO A 11 16.78 0.93 -9.77
CA PRO A 11 15.50 0.80 -9.06
C PRO A 11 15.41 1.69 -7.82
N ASN A 12 16.50 1.87 -7.06
CA ASN A 12 16.51 2.69 -5.85
C ASN A 12 16.39 4.19 -6.18
N LEU A 13 16.97 4.64 -7.30
CA LEU A 13 16.80 6.01 -7.80
C LEU A 13 15.34 6.29 -8.17
N ILE A 14 14.64 5.32 -8.77
CA ILE A 14 13.20 5.42 -9.03
C ILE A 14 12.42 5.43 -7.72
N GLY A 15 12.81 4.61 -6.74
CA GLY A 15 12.25 4.65 -5.39
C GLY A 15 12.34 6.04 -4.74
N TYR A 16 13.49 6.73 -4.87
CA TYR A 16 13.62 8.11 -4.39
C TYR A 16 12.73 9.10 -5.15
N LEU A 17 12.60 8.93 -6.47
CA LEU A 17 11.67 9.72 -7.27
C LEU A 17 10.22 9.50 -6.81
N ARG A 18 9.82 8.26 -6.50
CA ARG A 18 8.49 7.92 -5.97
C ARG A 18 8.20 8.64 -4.66
N ILE A 19 9.18 8.70 -3.76
CA ILE A 19 9.07 9.45 -2.50
C ILE A 19 8.84 10.94 -2.80
N ILE A 20 9.63 11.54 -3.69
CA ILE A 20 9.48 12.95 -4.06
C ILE A 20 8.10 13.22 -4.67
N LEU A 21 7.64 12.36 -5.58
CA LEU A 21 6.32 12.46 -6.20
C LEU A 21 5.19 12.33 -5.18
N ALA A 22 5.32 11.41 -4.22
CA ALA A 22 4.37 11.23 -3.13
C ALA A 22 4.32 12.49 -2.24
N LEU A 23 5.46 13.08 -1.89
CA LEU A 23 5.52 14.32 -1.12
C LEU A 23 4.86 15.50 -1.85
N ILE A 24 5.11 15.63 -3.16
CA ILE A 24 4.43 16.63 -4.00
C ILE A 24 2.92 16.36 -4.03
N ALA A 25 2.50 15.10 -4.11
CA ALA A 25 1.09 14.72 -4.08
C ALA A 25 0.44 15.16 -2.75
N PHE A 26 1.03 14.81 -1.61
CA PHE A 26 0.50 15.17 -0.28
C PHE A 26 0.43 16.67 -0.10
N GLN A 27 1.47 17.38 -0.54
CA GLN A 27 1.51 18.82 -0.48
C GLN A 27 0.44 19.45 -1.38
N ALA A 28 0.09 18.84 -2.52
CA ALA A 28 -0.93 19.30 -3.45
C ALA A 28 -2.38 18.97 -3.06
N MET A 29 -2.58 17.98 -2.18
CA MET A 29 -3.91 17.51 -1.78
C MET A 29 -4.91 18.63 -1.38
N PRO A 30 -4.52 19.68 -0.61
CA PRO A 30 -5.47 20.68 -0.14
C PRO A 30 -5.87 21.78 -1.13
N TYR A 31 -5.08 22.05 -2.17
CA TYR A 31 -5.36 23.19 -3.06
C TYR A 31 -5.29 22.87 -4.55
N SER A 32 -4.76 21.70 -4.95
CA SER A 32 -4.71 21.29 -6.35
C SER A 32 -4.95 19.78 -6.50
N PRO A 33 -6.24 19.34 -6.47
CA PRO A 33 -6.58 17.93 -6.46
C PRO A 33 -6.08 17.16 -7.67
N TRP A 34 -6.15 17.76 -8.86
CA TRP A 34 -5.66 17.14 -10.09
C TRP A 34 -4.16 16.92 -10.08
N ARG A 35 -3.38 17.87 -9.53
CA ARG A 35 -1.94 17.70 -9.37
C ARG A 35 -1.62 16.60 -8.36
N ALA A 36 -2.35 16.56 -7.25
CA ALA A 36 -2.18 15.53 -6.24
C ALA A 36 -2.39 14.12 -6.81
N ILE A 37 -3.52 13.90 -7.50
CA ILE A 37 -3.86 12.60 -8.10
C ILE A 37 -2.85 12.22 -9.19
N LEU A 38 -2.46 13.16 -10.05
CA LEU A 38 -1.51 12.87 -11.13
C LEU A 38 -0.15 12.45 -10.55
N CYS A 39 0.39 13.21 -9.60
CA CYS A 39 1.65 12.85 -8.94
C CYS A 39 1.55 11.53 -8.18
N TYR A 40 0.41 11.27 -7.53
CA TYR A 40 0.14 10.02 -6.82
C TYR A 40 0.12 8.82 -7.77
N ILE A 41 -0.64 8.90 -8.87
CA ILE A 41 -0.74 7.83 -9.87
C ILE A 41 0.62 7.58 -10.54
N VAL A 42 1.36 8.64 -10.89
CA VAL A 42 2.70 8.49 -11.49
C VAL A 42 3.66 7.83 -10.49
N SER A 43 3.57 8.16 -9.21
CA SER A 43 4.36 7.51 -8.17
C SER A 43 4.01 6.02 -8.05
N ALA A 44 2.72 5.68 -7.94
CA ALA A 44 2.26 4.29 -7.85
C ALA A 44 2.59 3.48 -9.12
N ALA A 45 2.46 4.06 -10.30
CA ALA A 45 2.79 3.38 -11.57
C ALA A 45 4.30 3.15 -11.74
N SER A 46 5.14 3.98 -11.11
CA SER A 46 6.60 3.83 -11.17
C SER A 46 7.11 2.63 -10.38
N ASP A 47 6.31 2.08 -9.44
CA ASP A 47 6.62 0.86 -8.70
C ASP A 47 6.86 -0.34 -9.62
N ALA A 48 5.93 -0.58 -10.54
CA ALA A 48 6.07 -1.67 -11.50
C ALA A 48 7.32 -1.52 -12.38
N VAL A 49 7.75 -0.27 -12.64
CA VAL A 49 8.96 0.04 -13.42
C VAL A 49 10.22 -0.27 -12.63
N ASP A 50 10.32 0.12 -11.36
CA ASP A 50 11.50 -0.19 -10.56
C ASP A 50 11.67 -1.69 -10.31
N GLY A 51 10.57 -2.42 -10.08
CA GLY A 51 10.58 -3.87 -9.95
C GLY A 51 11.00 -4.58 -11.25
N TYR A 52 10.57 -4.05 -12.41
CA TYR A 52 11.02 -4.52 -13.71
C TYR A 52 12.51 -4.27 -13.94
N LEU A 53 13.01 -3.07 -13.65
CA LEU A 53 14.42 -2.72 -13.81
C LEU A 53 15.33 -3.51 -12.84
N ALA A 54 14.87 -3.77 -11.61
CA ALA A 54 15.61 -4.57 -10.65
C ALA A 54 15.87 -5.99 -11.17
N ARG A 55 14.89 -6.59 -11.86
CA ARG A 55 15.02 -7.93 -12.48
C ARG A 55 15.86 -7.88 -13.76
N LEU A 56 15.65 -6.86 -14.59
CA LEU A 56 16.38 -6.72 -15.87
C LEU A 56 17.88 -6.51 -15.66
N TYR A 57 18.26 -5.66 -14.70
CA TYR A 57 19.66 -5.34 -14.42
C TYR A 57 20.28 -6.18 -13.30
N ASN A 58 19.55 -7.16 -12.75
CA ASN A 58 19.97 -7.98 -11.62
C ASN A 58 20.45 -7.14 -10.41
N GLN A 59 19.76 -6.03 -10.17
CA GLN A 59 20.04 -5.04 -9.11
C GLN A 59 19.03 -5.14 -7.95
N SER A 60 18.55 -6.35 -7.66
CA SER A 60 17.67 -6.58 -6.51
C SER A 60 18.44 -6.43 -5.20
N SER A 61 17.93 -5.62 -4.27
CA SER A 61 18.53 -5.41 -2.95
C SER A 61 17.47 -5.45 -1.85
N ARG A 62 17.87 -5.92 -0.65
CA ARG A 62 16.98 -5.88 0.54
C ARG A 62 16.57 -4.45 0.89
N PHE A 63 17.50 -3.51 0.75
CA PHE A 63 17.23 -2.10 0.97
C PHE A 63 16.15 -1.57 0.02
N GLY A 64 16.28 -1.84 -1.28
CA GLY A 64 15.29 -1.41 -2.28
C GLY A 64 13.90 -1.98 -2.00
N ALA A 65 13.81 -3.29 -1.71
CA ALA A 65 12.54 -3.92 -1.37
C ALA A 65 11.89 -3.35 -0.09
N MET A 66 12.69 -2.96 0.91
CA MET A 66 12.18 -2.29 2.11
C MET A 66 11.72 -0.86 1.83
N LEU A 67 12.48 -0.12 1.01
CA LEU A 67 12.18 1.26 0.62
C LEU A 67 10.86 1.33 -0.16
N ASP A 68 10.68 0.42 -1.10
CA ASP A 68 9.47 0.27 -1.90
C ASP A 68 8.24 0.03 -1.00
N MET A 69 8.28 -1.04 -0.19
CA MET A 69 7.20 -1.37 0.74
C MET A 69 6.85 -0.20 1.67
N LEU A 70 7.85 0.51 2.20
CA LEU A 70 7.63 1.67 3.06
C LEU A 70 6.96 2.82 2.31
N THR A 71 7.40 3.11 1.09
CA THR A 71 6.88 4.21 0.27
C THR A 71 5.40 4.01 -0.04
N ASP A 72 5.00 2.80 -0.42
CA ASP A 72 3.59 2.46 -0.66
C ASP A 72 2.72 2.63 0.58
N ARG A 73 3.17 2.14 1.73
CA ARG A 73 2.40 2.27 2.98
C ARG A 73 2.25 3.73 3.40
N CYS A 74 3.31 4.52 3.27
CA CYS A 74 3.26 5.96 3.56
C CYS A 74 2.32 6.71 2.60
N ALA A 75 2.34 6.37 1.31
CA ALA A 75 1.44 6.95 0.30
C ALA A 75 -0.03 6.66 0.60
N LEU A 76 -0.36 5.39 0.82
CA LEU A 76 -1.71 4.98 1.17
C LEU A 76 -2.17 5.62 2.49
N LEU A 77 -1.31 5.64 3.51
CA LEU A 77 -1.63 6.26 4.81
C LEU A 77 -1.97 7.74 4.66
N ALA A 78 -1.14 8.51 3.95
CA ALA A 78 -1.37 9.93 3.74
C ALA A 78 -2.70 10.18 3.00
N LEU A 79 -3.00 9.36 1.98
CA LEU A 79 -4.27 9.42 1.25
C LEU A 79 -5.48 9.12 2.16
N VAL A 80 -5.40 8.08 2.99
CA VAL A 80 -6.44 7.70 3.95
C VAL A 80 -6.65 8.78 5.00
N MET A 81 -5.56 9.35 5.54
CA MET A 81 -5.63 10.46 6.49
C MET A 81 -6.35 11.67 5.90
N TYR A 82 -6.02 12.02 4.65
CA TYR A 82 -6.68 13.13 3.97
C TYR A 82 -8.14 12.82 3.66
N CYS A 83 -8.49 11.59 3.28
CA CYS A 83 -9.89 11.16 3.17
C CYS A 83 -10.64 11.30 4.51
N GLY A 84 -10.01 10.99 5.64
CA GLY A 84 -10.57 11.22 6.97
C GLY A 84 -10.84 12.70 7.25
N HIS A 85 -9.95 13.59 6.81
CA HIS A 85 -10.16 15.04 6.89
C HIS A 85 -11.36 15.51 6.04
N LEU A 86 -11.51 14.98 4.82
CA LEU A 86 -12.62 15.31 3.92
C LEU A 86 -13.97 14.74 4.37
N TYR A 87 -13.97 13.60 5.06
CA TYR A 87 -15.17 12.88 5.49
C TYR A 87 -15.15 12.58 7.01
N PRO A 88 -15.27 13.59 7.89
CA PRO A 88 -15.09 13.43 9.33
C PRO A 88 -16.05 12.42 9.98
N SER A 89 -17.26 12.25 9.45
CA SER A 89 -18.25 11.30 9.96
C SER A 89 -17.79 9.83 9.90
N TYR A 90 -16.85 9.51 9.00
CA TYR A 90 -16.32 8.16 8.82
C TYR A 90 -14.87 8.02 9.34
N MET A 91 -14.35 9.02 10.08
CA MET A 91 -12.97 9.07 10.58
C MET A 91 -12.53 7.77 11.27
N PHE A 92 -13.40 7.21 12.11
CA PHE A 92 -13.11 5.96 12.82
C PHE A 92 -12.75 4.81 11.86
N PHE A 93 -13.49 4.66 10.74
CA PHE A 93 -13.23 3.60 9.77
C PHE A 93 -11.92 3.81 9.01
N PHE A 94 -11.58 5.06 8.66
CA PHE A 94 -10.29 5.38 8.05
C PHE A 94 -9.13 5.07 9.01
N GLN A 95 -9.26 5.42 10.29
CA GLN A 95 -8.28 5.10 11.32
C GLN A 95 -8.10 3.59 11.50
N MET A 96 -9.20 2.83 11.58
CA MET A 96 -9.12 1.37 11.70
C MET A 96 -8.47 0.73 10.47
N SER A 97 -8.83 1.16 9.26
CA SER A 97 -8.21 0.66 8.02
C SER A 97 -6.69 0.93 8.00
N ALA A 98 -6.27 2.16 8.34
CA ALA A 98 -4.86 2.53 8.41
C ALA A 98 -4.08 1.72 9.45
N VAL A 99 -4.62 1.57 10.66
CA VAL A 99 -3.98 0.82 11.75
C VAL A 99 -3.83 -0.66 11.39
N ILE A 100 -4.89 -1.28 10.85
CA ILE A 100 -4.86 -2.69 10.45
C ILE A 100 -3.85 -2.90 9.31
N ASP A 101 -3.80 -2.00 8.32
CA ASP A 101 -2.84 -2.12 7.21
C ASP A 101 -1.39 -2.05 7.71
N ILE A 102 -1.06 -1.08 8.56
CA ILE A 102 0.29 -0.92 9.11
C ILE A 102 0.66 -2.08 10.03
N ALA A 103 -0.23 -2.45 10.97
CA ALA A 103 0.04 -3.50 11.94
C ALA A 103 0.25 -4.86 11.26
N SER A 104 -0.60 -5.20 10.29
CA SER A 104 -0.50 -6.46 9.55
C SER A 104 0.81 -6.58 8.79
N HIS A 105 1.24 -5.53 8.08
CA HIS A 105 2.51 -5.52 7.35
C HIS A 105 3.72 -5.54 8.29
N TRP A 106 3.70 -4.79 9.39
CA TRP A 106 4.80 -4.77 10.35
C TRP A 106 5.07 -6.15 10.94
N LEU A 107 4.01 -6.83 11.37
CA LEU A 107 4.15 -8.14 12.01
C LEU A 107 4.52 -9.22 10.98
N HIS A 108 4.03 -9.09 9.75
CA HIS A 108 4.41 -9.95 8.63
C HIS A 108 5.86 -9.76 8.18
N PHE A 109 6.38 -8.53 8.20
CA PHE A 109 7.77 -8.23 7.85
C PHE A 109 8.77 -9.02 8.72
N HIS A 110 8.43 -9.28 9.98
CA HIS A 110 9.24 -10.06 10.91
C HIS A 110 9.10 -11.59 10.72
N GLN A 111 8.12 -12.04 9.93
CA GLN A 111 7.80 -13.44 9.67
C GLN A 111 8.42 -13.91 8.35
N SER A 112 9.75 -14.00 8.27
CA SER A 112 10.45 -14.38 7.02
C SER A 112 10.39 -15.87 6.66
N THR A 113 9.73 -16.73 7.45
CA THR A 113 9.89 -18.19 7.36
C THR A 113 8.67 -18.99 7.82
N ASN A 114 7.54 -18.97 7.09
CA ASN A 114 6.44 -19.92 7.32
C ASN A 114 5.85 -20.47 5.99
N PRO A 115 5.88 -21.79 5.74
CA PRO A 115 5.39 -22.41 4.48
C PRO A 115 3.88 -22.26 4.26
N LEU A 116 3.09 -22.17 5.33
CA LEU A 116 1.63 -22.02 5.29
C LEU A 116 1.19 -20.70 4.64
N LEU A 117 2.09 -19.73 4.58
CA LEU A 117 1.92 -18.43 3.96
C LEU A 117 2.15 -18.47 2.43
N HIS A 118 2.91 -19.46 1.95
CA HIS A 118 3.11 -19.72 0.52
C HIS A 118 1.81 -20.17 -0.17
N LEU A 119 0.88 -20.78 0.57
CA LEU A 119 -0.43 -21.21 0.06
C LEU A 119 -1.38 -20.03 -0.21
N TYR A 120 -1.16 -18.87 0.43
CA TYR A 120 -1.89 -17.62 0.15
C TYR A 120 -1.17 -16.78 -0.93
N TYR A 121 0.16 -16.91 -1.05
CA TYR A 121 0.95 -16.43 -2.20
C TYR A 121 0.73 -17.22 -3.51
N THR A 122 -0.22 -18.17 -3.52
CA THR A 122 -0.60 -18.98 -4.69
C THR A 122 -1.06 -18.14 -5.89
N SER A 123 -1.47 -16.88 -5.71
CA SER A 123 -1.61 -15.93 -6.83
C SER A 123 -1.20 -14.50 -6.48
N GLN A 124 0.00 -14.10 -6.90
CA GLN A 124 0.49 -12.72 -6.80
C GLN A 124 -0.48 -11.71 -7.45
N ALA A 125 -1.22 -12.14 -8.47
CA ALA A 125 -2.23 -11.32 -9.14
C ALA A 125 -3.42 -10.96 -8.24
N PHE A 126 -3.85 -11.86 -7.35
CA PHE A 126 -4.95 -11.58 -6.42
C PHE A 126 -4.54 -10.53 -5.38
N LEU A 127 -3.35 -10.68 -4.80
CA LEU A 127 -2.82 -9.72 -3.82
C LEU A 127 -2.64 -8.32 -4.44
N PHE A 128 -2.06 -8.27 -5.64
CA PHE A 128 -1.90 -7.03 -6.40
C PHE A 128 -3.26 -6.38 -6.69
N GLY A 129 -4.25 -7.16 -7.17
CA GLY A 129 -5.59 -6.67 -7.44
C GLY A 129 -6.30 -6.11 -6.20
N MET A 130 -6.10 -6.75 -5.04
CA MET A 130 -6.66 -6.28 -3.76
C MET A 130 -6.02 -4.97 -3.28
N CYS A 131 -4.69 -4.84 -3.37
CA CYS A 131 -4.00 -3.57 -3.06
C CYS A 131 -4.44 -2.46 -4.00
N PHE A 132 -4.43 -2.73 -5.31
CA PHE A 132 -4.86 -1.79 -6.34
C PHE A 132 -6.31 -1.34 -6.11
N GLY A 133 -7.24 -2.26 -5.85
CA GLY A 133 -8.64 -1.91 -5.60
C GLY A 133 -8.84 -1.09 -4.32
N ASN A 134 -8.09 -1.38 -3.26
CA ASN A 134 -8.11 -0.59 -2.03
C ASN A 134 -7.56 0.83 -2.25
N GLU A 135 -6.45 0.96 -2.98
CA GLU A 135 -5.86 2.25 -3.31
C GLU A 135 -6.76 3.06 -4.25
N ALA A 136 -7.35 2.40 -5.25
CA ALA A 136 -8.35 2.97 -6.13
C ALA A 136 -9.58 3.46 -5.34
N PHE A 137 -10.06 2.72 -4.34
CA PHE A 137 -11.18 3.15 -3.50
C PHE A 137 -10.88 4.50 -2.82
N TYR A 138 -9.76 4.63 -2.10
CA TYR A 138 -9.41 5.88 -1.43
C TYR A 138 -9.09 7.02 -2.41
N GLY A 139 -8.42 6.71 -3.52
CA GLY A 139 -8.14 7.67 -4.58
C GLY A 139 -9.43 8.21 -5.20
N LEU A 140 -10.40 7.34 -5.47
CA LEU A 140 -11.71 7.72 -6.00
C LEU A 140 -12.54 8.50 -4.99
N MET A 141 -12.51 8.15 -3.70
CA MET A 141 -13.14 8.97 -2.66
C MET A 141 -12.56 10.38 -2.63
N TYR A 142 -11.23 10.49 -2.71
CA TYR A 142 -10.55 11.78 -2.79
C TYR A 142 -11.01 12.58 -4.01
N VAL A 143 -11.00 11.98 -5.21
CA VAL A 143 -11.44 12.67 -6.44
C VAL A 143 -12.91 13.07 -6.34
N ASN A 144 -13.77 12.17 -5.86
CA ASN A 144 -15.21 12.36 -5.80
C ASN A 144 -15.60 13.57 -4.94
N HIS A 145 -14.81 13.88 -3.90
CA HIS A 145 -15.04 15.06 -3.07
C HIS A 145 -14.93 16.37 -3.86
N PHE A 146 -13.95 16.49 -4.75
CA PHE A 146 -13.68 17.71 -5.50
C PHE A 146 -14.39 17.75 -6.86
N TRP A 147 -14.48 16.60 -7.52
CA TRP A 147 -15.08 16.46 -8.85
C TRP A 147 -15.80 15.12 -8.94
N PRO A 148 -17.12 15.07 -8.69
CA PRO A 148 -17.90 13.83 -8.77
C PRO A 148 -18.17 13.37 -10.23
N GLY A 149 -17.84 14.21 -11.23
CA GLY A 149 -18.04 13.93 -12.65
C GLY A 149 -19.43 14.32 -13.16
N PRO A 150 -19.65 14.25 -14.50
CA PRO A 150 -20.93 14.61 -15.10
C PRO A 150 -22.03 13.68 -14.61
N GLY A 151 -23.08 14.26 -14.03
CA GLY A 151 -24.24 13.52 -13.54
C GLY A 151 -25.20 13.21 -14.68
N ILE A 152 -25.33 11.94 -15.06
CA ILE A 152 -26.37 11.50 -15.99
C ILE A 152 -27.48 10.88 -15.15
N HIS A 153 -28.68 11.48 -15.16
CA HIS A 153 -29.84 11.04 -14.35
C HIS A 153 -29.58 10.91 -12.84
N GLY A 154 -28.76 11.79 -12.26
CA GLY A 154 -28.44 11.77 -10.83
C GLY A 154 -27.32 10.80 -10.42
N PHE A 155 -26.75 10.05 -11.37
CA PHE A 155 -25.59 9.20 -11.14
C PHE A 155 -24.30 9.94 -11.42
N HIS A 156 -23.46 10.09 -10.40
CA HIS A 156 -22.10 10.57 -10.52
C HIS A 156 -21.17 9.39 -10.82
N PHE A 157 -20.52 9.41 -11.99
CA PHE A 157 -19.67 8.31 -12.46
C PHE A 157 -18.58 7.90 -11.45
N ILE A 158 -17.92 8.89 -10.82
CA ILE A 158 -16.83 8.63 -9.88
C ILE A 158 -17.37 8.04 -8.57
N ALA A 159 -18.54 8.49 -8.11
CA ALA A 159 -19.20 7.93 -6.93
C ALA A 159 -19.58 6.45 -7.14
N VAL A 160 -20.10 6.11 -8.33
CA VAL A 160 -20.42 4.72 -8.69
C VAL A 160 -19.16 3.87 -8.70
N LEU A 161 -18.07 4.36 -9.29
CA LEU A 161 -16.80 3.64 -9.34
C LEU A 161 -16.20 3.45 -7.93
N ALA A 162 -16.27 4.47 -7.06
CA ALA A 162 -15.86 4.35 -5.67
C ALA A 162 -16.71 3.30 -4.92
N ALA A 163 -18.02 3.30 -5.14
CA ALA A 163 -18.93 2.30 -4.54
C ALA A 163 -18.62 0.87 -5.02
N LEU A 164 -18.20 0.69 -6.27
CA LEU A 164 -17.76 -0.61 -6.79
C LEU A 164 -16.45 -1.09 -6.15
N MET A 165 -15.54 -0.18 -5.79
CA MET A 165 -14.27 -0.51 -5.14
C MET A 165 -14.39 -0.68 -3.61
N PHE A 166 -15.48 -0.20 -3.00
CA PHE A 166 -15.69 -0.30 -1.56
C PHE A 166 -15.67 -1.74 -1.01
N PRO A 167 -16.36 -2.73 -1.63
CA PRO A 167 -16.27 -4.12 -1.18
C PRO A 167 -14.84 -4.67 -1.21
N VAL A 168 -14.02 -4.23 -2.17
CA VAL A 168 -12.61 -4.64 -2.27
C VAL A 168 -11.80 -4.06 -1.11
N ALA A 169 -12.01 -2.79 -0.76
CA ALA A 169 -11.36 -2.18 0.40
C ALA A 169 -11.75 -2.86 1.72
N VAL A 170 -13.03 -3.19 1.91
CA VAL A 170 -13.51 -3.93 3.08
C VAL A 170 -12.91 -5.33 3.15
N LEU A 171 -12.96 -6.08 2.04
CA LEU A 171 -12.37 -7.42 1.97
C LEU A 171 -10.87 -7.38 2.25
N LYS A 172 -10.16 -6.38 1.74
CA LYS A 172 -8.74 -6.16 1.99
C LYS A 172 -8.46 -5.92 3.47
N ALA A 173 -9.25 -5.08 4.14
CA ALA A 173 -9.12 -4.82 5.57
C ALA A 173 -9.37 -6.09 6.41
N ILE A 174 -10.38 -6.90 6.07
CA ILE A 174 -10.66 -8.18 6.74
C ILE A 174 -9.48 -9.14 6.58
N ILE A 175 -8.94 -9.30 5.37
CA ILE A 175 -7.79 -10.16 5.11
C ILE A 175 -6.57 -9.68 5.88
N SER A 176 -6.28 -8.37 5.88
CA SER A 176 -5.19 -7.79 6.67
C SER A 176 -5.34 -8.07 8.16
N LEU A 177 -6.57 -8.05 8.70
CA LEU A 177 -6.83 -8.39 10.09
C LEU A 177 -6.57 -9.87 10.38
N VAL A 178 -7.04 -10.77 9.50
CA VAL A 178 -6.76 -12.21 9.61
C VAL A 178 -5.25 -12.45 9.59
N HIS A 179 -4.53 -11.79 8.68
CA HIS A 179 -3.07 -11.88 8.59
C HIS A 179 -2.37 -11.43 9.86
N LEU A 180 -2.82 -10.32 10.45
CA LEU A 180 -2.29 -9.84 11.72
C LEU A 180 -2.43 -10.92 12.82
N CYS A 181 -3.61 -11.53 12.93
CA CYS A 181 -3.85 -12.60 13.91
C CYS A 181 -3.01 -13.86 13.63
N THR A 182 -2.96 -14.33 12.38
CA THR A 182 -2.19 -15.53 12.02
C THR A 182 -0.69 -15.33 12.20
N ALA A 183 -0.19 -14.13 11.89
CA ALA A 183 1.21 -13.80 12.06
C ALA A 183 1.56 -13.69 13.56
N ALA A 184 0.66 -13.14 14.38
CA ALA A 184 0.86 -13.09 15.84
C ALA A 184 0.92 -14.49 16.45
N GLN A 185 -0.01 -15.38 16.07
CA GLN A 185 0.00 -16.78 16.51
C GLN A 185 1.29 -17.50 16.10
N SER A 186 1.74 -17.27 14.88
CA SER A 186 2.98 -17.85 14.35
C SER A 186 4.22 -17.37 15.11
N LEU A 187 4.23 -16.12 15.58
CA LEU A 187 5.32 -15.58 16.39
C LEU A 187 5.35 -16.26 17.77
N VAL A 188 4.19 -16.35 18.43
CA VAL A 188 4.05 -17.03 19.72
C VAL A 188 4.45 -18.51 19.62
N ALA A 189 4.15 -19.17 18.51
CA ALA A 189 4.58 -20.55 18.29
C ALA A 189 6.12 -20.67 18.22
N LYS A 190 6.80 -19.76 17.49
CA LYS A 190 8.26 -19.71 17.42
C LYS A 190 8.90 -19.41 18.77
N ASP A 191 8.33 -18.50 19.55
CA ASP A 191 8.80 -18.19 20.91
C ASP A 191 8.63 -19.38 21.85
N ARG A 192 7.54 -20.15 21.71
CA ARG A 192 7.37 -21.39 22.49
C ARG A 192 8.40 -22.46 22.12
N GLU A 193 8.77 -22.58 20.85
CA GLU A 193 9.80 -23.52 20.40
C GLU A 193 11.20 -23.10 20.87
N SER A 194 11.51 -21.81 20.88
CA SER A 194 12.81 -21.31 21.33
C SER A 194 13.00 -21.51 22.84
N VAL A 195 11.96 -21.28 23.65
CA VAL A 195 11.97 -21.57 25.09
C VAL A 195 12.20 -23.06 25.35
N LYS A 196 11.48 -23.95 24.66
CA LYS A 196 11.65 -25.41 24.80
C LYS A 196 13.03 -25.94 24.40
N ARG A 197 13.77 -25.23 23.54
CA ARG A 197 15.15 -25.61 23.16
C ARG A 197 16.20 -25.12 24.16
N ALA A 198 15.84 -24.15 25.00
CA ALA A 198 16.73 -23.58 26.02
C ALA A 198 16.64 -24.33 27.36
N GLU A 199 15.56 -25.09 27.57
CA GLU A 199 15.39 -26.08 28.66
C GLU A 199 16.08 -27.41 28.31
#